data_AF-A0A8T2Z5T9-F1
#
_entry.id   AF-A0A8T2Z5T9-F1
#
_cell.length_a   1.000
_cell.length_b   1.000
_cell.length_c   1.000
_cell.angle_alpha   90.00
_cell.angle_beta   90.00
_cell.angle_gamma   90.00
#
_symmetry.space_group_name_H-M   'P 1'
#
loop_
_entity.id
_entity.type
_entity.pdbx_description
1 polymer ?
#
loop_
_entity_poly.entity_id
_entity_poly.type
_entity_poly.pdbx_seq_one_letter_code
_entity_poly.pdbx_strand_id
1 'polypeptide(L)'
;MQRDVPARYLLRLGQGEQELATDLDFSRQGRVNAMLVRRLELLSEVERLARSLQLPEDVAYTCETAGYFWLLHVYSRWEQFLATCADNEDKPTLVQDRFPFKEFFSNTPQPVFTGQSFEKDMRAAKGCFRHLKTMFQELEECRAFELLKSTADRSKLPNDKTGKDSGNDLHTCSSEEKGLPPVGF
;
A
#
# COMPACT_ATOMS: atom_id res chain seq x y z
N MET A 1 10.14 29.72 2.99
CA MET A 1 9.16 28.82 2.34
C MET A 1 9.49 27.40 2.75
N GLN A 2 8.75 26.85 3.72
CA GLN A 2 8.92 25.48 4.20
C GLN A 2 8.12 24.58 3.24
N ARG A 3 8.80 23.69 2.50
CA ARG A 3 8.11 22.71 1.65
C ARG A 3 7.69 21.56 2.55
N ASP A 4 6.38 21.31 2.62
CA ASP A 4 5.77 20.23 3.38
C ASP A 4 5.98 18.90 2.62
N VAL A 5 7.23 18.40 2.63
CA VAL A 5 7.60 17.13 2.00
C VAL A 5 7.58 16.06 3.08
N PRO A 6 6.66 15.08 3.01
CA PRO A 6 6.60 14.01 4.00
C PRO A 6 7.93 13.26 4.10
N ALA A 7 8.35 12.94 5.33
CA ALA A 7 9.65 12.34 5.64
C ALA A 7 9.96 11.06 4.82
N ARG A 8 8.92 10.31 4.43
CA ARG A 8 9.02 9.12 3.56
C ARG A 8 9.70 9.38 2.21
N TYR A 9 9.62 10.60 1.68
CA TYR A 9 10.23 10.98 0.39
C TYR A 9 11.65 11.56 0.53
N LEU A 10 12.18 11.74 1.75
CA LEU A 10 13.51 12.30 1.96
C LEU A 10 14.57 11.19 1.88
N LEU A 11 15.28 11.08 0.76
CA LEU A 11 16.42 10.15 0.56
C LEU A 11 17.75 10.83 0.88
N ARG A 12 18.46 10.36 1.93
CA ARG A 12 19.83 10.78 2.22
C ARG A 12 20.78 9.72 1.69
N LEU A 13 21.57 10.09 0.68
CA LEU A 13 22.62 9.24 0.12
C LEU A 13 23.93 9.57 0.86
N GLY A 14 24.37 8.73 1.80
CA GLY A 14 25.65 8.90 2.48
C GLY A 14 25.98 7.78 3.49
N GLN A 15 27.26 7.41 3.58
CA GLN A 15 27.85 6.35 4.42
C GLN A 15 27.81 6.59 5.95
N GLY A 16 26.97 7.50 6.44
CA GLY A 16 26.89 7.91 7.86
C GLY A 16 25.57 7.55 8.54
N GLU A 17 24.97 6.41 8.17
CA GLU A 17 23.62 5.97 8.61
C GLU A 17 23.44 5.81 10.13
N GLN A 18 24.51 5.77 10.93
CA GLN A 18 24.45 5.40 12.36
C GLN A 18 24.52 6.57 13.37
N GLU A 19 24.81 7.81 12.96
CA GLU A 19 25.09 8.91 13.91
C GLU A 19 24.02 10.01 13.98
N LEU A 20 22.74 9.68 13.81
CA LEU A 20 21.67 10.63 14.12
C LEU A 20 20.81 10.12 15.28
N ALA A 21 20.91 10.83 16.41
CA ALA A 21 20.01 10.75 17.54
C ALA A 21 18.63 11.34 17.17
N THR A 22 17.95 10.69 16.23
CA THR A 22 16.55 10.91 15.89
C THR A 22 15.87 9.54 15.92
N ASP A 23 14.66 9.43 16.46
CA ASP A 23 13.87 8.16 16.46
C ASP A 23 13.51 7.64 15.05
N LEU A 24 13.94 8.34 13.98
CA LEU A 24 13.64 8.05 12.59
C LEU A 24 14.85 7.36 11.91
N ASP A 25 14.69 6.10 11.54
CA ASP A 25 15.65 5.34 10.73
C ASP A 25 15.49 5.72 9.24
N PHE A 26 16.45 6.47 8.70
CA PHE A 26 16.47 6.91 7.30
C PHE A 26 17.11 5.91 6.34
N SER A 27 17.57 4.75 6.84
CA SER A 27 18.17 3.72 6.00
C SER A 27 17.19 3.17 4.99
N ARG A 28 17.71 2.42 4.00
CA ARG A 28 16.82 1.71 3.05
C ARG A 28 15.83 0.80 3.79
N GLN A 29 16.27 0.12 4.84
CA GLN A 29 15.43 -0.76 5.65
C GLN A 29 14.43 0.04 6.51
N GLY A 30 14.89 1.14 7.12
CA GLY A 30 14.05 2.05 7.90
C GLY A 30 12.88 2.61 7.11
N ARG A 31 13.10 3.00 5.85
CA ARG A 31 12.04 3.47 4.94
C ARG A 31 11.02 2.38 4.63
N VAL A 32 11.47 1.16 4.36
CA VAL A 32 10.58 0.03 4.09
C VAL A 32 9.72 -0.26 5.32
N ASN A 33 10.31 -0.24 6.52
CA ASN A 33 9.58 -0.46 7.76
C ASN A 33 8.57 0.67 8.03
N ALA A 34 8.97 1.93 7.90
CA ALA A 34 8.08 3.09 8.06
C ALA A 34 6.90 3.03 7.09
N MET A 35 7.15 2.59 5.86
CA MET A 35 6.14 2.39 4.85
C MET A 35 5.17 1.24 5.17
N LEU A 36 5.67 0.12 5.69
CA LEU A 36 4.83 -1.01 6.14
C LEU A 36 3.92 -0.61 7.32
N VAL A 37 4.45 0.16 8.28
CA VAL A 37 3.65 0.70 9.39
C VAL A 37 2.58 1.65 8.85
N ARG A 38 2.96 2.59 7.98
CA ARG A 38 2.02 3.54 7.37
C ARG A 38 0.89 2.84 6.61
N ARG A 39 1.20 1.77 5.89
CA ARG A 39 0.19 0.95 5.22
C ARG A 39 -0.85 0.41 6.20
N LEU A 40 -0.43 -0.14 7.33
CA LEU A 40 -1.36 -0.68 8.33
C LEU A 40 -2.25 0.41 8.93
N GLU A 41 -1.69 1.61 9.19
CA GLU A 41 -2.47 2.78 9.62
C GLU A 41 -3.55 3.15 8.59
N LEU A 42 -3.18 3.22 7.31
CA LEU A 42 -4.11 3.58 6.24
C LEU A 42 -5.20 2.52 6.06
N LEU A 43 -4.88 1.22 6.15
CA LEU A 43 -5.87 0.15 6.09
C LEU A 43 -6.85 0.19 7.27
N SER A 44 -6.36 0.52 8.47
CA SER A 44 -7.22 0.74 9.65
C SER A 44 -8.20 1.91 9.41
N GLU A 45 -7.74 3.00 8.78
CA GLU A 45 -8.63 4.10 8.41
C GLU A 45 -9.65 3.72 7.32
N VAL A 46 -9.29 2.83 6.38
CA VAL A 46 -10.24 2.27 5.40
C VAL A 46 -11.31 1.43 6.10
N GLU A 47 -10.93 0.59 7.05
CA GLU A 47 -11.89 -0.17 7.87
C GLU A 47 -12.82 0.77 8.64
N ARG A 48 -12.28 1.83 9.25
CA ARG A 48 -13.06 2.85 9.95
C ARG A 48 -14.05 3.55 9.01
N LEU A 49 -13.62 3.87 7.79
CA LEU A 49 -14.49 4.44 6.76
C LEU A 49 -15.59 3.46 6.36
N ALA A 50 -15.28 2.19 6.13
CA ALA A 50 -16.26 1.16 5.79
C ALA A 50 -17.33 1.00 6.88
N ARG A 51 -16.93 0.96 8.16
CA ARG A 51 -17.86 0.95 9.31
C ARG A 51 -18.74 2.19 9.35
N SER A 52 -18.17 3.37 9.10
CA SER A 52 -18.94 4.62 9.03
C SER A 52 -19.97 4.64 7.89
N LEU A 53 -19.74 3.85 6.84
CA LEU A 53 -20.64 3.64 5.71
C LEU A 53 -21.60 2.46 5.92
N GLN A 54 -21.58 1.83 7.11
CA GLN A 54 -22.43 0.71 7.50
C GLN A 54 -22.27 -0.51 6.58
N LEU A 55 -21.05 -0.77 6.12
CA LEU A 55 -20.72 -1.96 5.34
C LEU A 55 -20.37 -3.15 6.26
N PRO A 56 -20.53 -4.40 5.79
CA PRO A 56 -20.14 -5.60 6.56
C PRO A 56 -18.66 -5.57 6.97
N GLU A 57 -18.38 -6.00 8.20
CA GLU A 57 -17.03 -5.97 8.81
C GLU A 57 -16.17 -7.21 8.46
N ASP A 58 -16.73 -8.13 7.68
CA ASP A 58 -16.18 -9.45 7.41
C ASP A 58 -15.00 -9.43 6.41
N VAL A 59 -14.68 -8.25 5.88
CA VAL A 59 -13.69 -8.04 4.83
C VAL A 59 -12.45 -7.38 5.42
N ALA A 60 -11.39 -8.17 5.63
CA ALA A 60 -10.08 -7.61 5.89
C ALA A 60 -9.59 -6.86 4.64
N TYR A 61 -9.27 -5.57 4.78
CA TYR A 61 -8.80 -4.78 3.64
C TYR A 61 -7.32 -5.04 3.35
N THR A 62 -7.02 -5.12 2.06
CA THR A 62 -5.66 -5.08 1.50
C THR A 62 -5.54 -3.83 0.64
N CYS A 63 -4.32 -3.47 0.21
CA CYS A 63 -4.16 -2.35 -0.72
C CYS A 63 -5.01 -2.53 -1.99
N GLU A 64 -5.13 -3.77 -2.49
CA GLU A 64 -5.96 -4.06 -3.65
C GLU A 64 -7.46 -3.93 -3.36
N THR A 65 -7.96 -4.54 -2.27
CA THR A 65 -9.40 -4.46 -1.96
C THR A 65 -9.83 -3.06 -1.51
N ALA A 66 -8.92 -2.27 -0.93
CA ALA A 66 -9.13 -0.84 -0.68
C ALA A 66 -9.32 -0.05 -1.98
N GLY A 67 -8.63 -0.40 -3.07
CA GLY A 67 -8.84 0.20 -4.39
C GLY A 67 -10.24 -0.06 -4.95
N TYR A 68 -10.76 -1.29 -4.82
CA TYR A 68 -12.15 -1.60 -5.19
C TYR A 68 -13.15 -0.84 -4.30
N PHE A 69 -12.89 -0.78 -3.00
CA PHE A 69 -13.73 -0.03 -2.05
C PHE A 69 -13.79 1.47 -2.39
N TRP A 70 -12.67 2.07 -2.76
CA TRP A 70 -12.63 3.46 -3.22
C TRP A 70 -13.58 3.70 -4.39
N LEU A 71 -13.53 2.88 -5.45
CA LEU A 71 -14.37 3.06 -6.63
C LEU A 71 -15.85 2.76 -6.34
N LEU A 72 -16.13 1.62 -5.71
CA LEU A 72 -17.49 1.12 -5.55
C LEU A 72 -18.29 1.85 -4.48
N HIS A 73 -17.65 2.32 -3.41
CA HIS A 73 -18.35 2.87 -2.26
C HIS A 73 -18.03 4.34 -1.99
N VAL A 74 -16.77 4.76 -2.15
CA VAL A 74 -16.39 6.15 -1.82
C VAL A 74 -16.67 7.08 -3.00
N TYR A 75 -16.13 6.77 -4.17
CA TYR A 75 -16.25 7.61 -5.36
C TYR A 75 -17.71 7.68 -5.85
N SER A 76 -18.40 6.54 -5.92
CA SER A 76 -19.80 6.46 -6.33
C SER A 76 -20.73 7.35 -5.47
N ARG A 77 -20.58 7.32 -4.14
CA ARG A 77 -21.35 8.16 -3.21
C ARG A 77 -21.01 9.64 -3.37
N TRP A 78 -19.74 9.94 -3.63
CA TRP A 78 -19.32 11.32 -3.87
C TRP A 78 -19.92 11.90 -5.16
N GLU A 79 -19.96 11.13 -6.25
CA GLU A 79 -20.59 11.55 -7.50
C GLU A 79 -22.09 11.79 -7.32
N GLN A 80 -22.80 10.88 -6.64
CA GLN A 80 -24.23 11.05 -6.32
C GLN A 80 -24.49 12.30 -5.47
N PHE A 81 -23.62 12.57 -4.49
CA PHE A 81 -23.68 13.78 -3.68
C PHE A 81 -23.50 15.04 -4.53
N LEU A 82 -22.49 15.06 -5.41
CA LEU A 82 -22.25 16.20 -6.30
C LEU A 82 -23.42 16.46 -7.25
N ALA A 83 -24.00 15.41 -7.84
CA ALA A 83 -25.19 15.53 -8.69
C ALA A 83 -26.37 16.13 -7.92
N THR A 84 -26.63 15.63 -6.70
CA THR A 84 -27.69 16.14 -5.83
C THR A 84 -27.50 17.63 -5.49
N CYS A 85 -26.25 18.03 -5.25
CA CYS A 85 -25.91 19.41 -4.93
C CYS A 85 -26.02 20.36 -6.12
N ALA A 86 -25.65 19.93 -7.33
CA ALA A 86 -25.77 20.74 -8.54
C ALA A 86 -27.23 21.11 -8.84
N ASP A 87 -28.18 20.22 -8.55
CA ASP A 87 -29.61 20.46 -8.76
C ASP A 87 -30.28 21.30 -7.66
N ASN A 88 -29.57 21.63 -6.57
CA ASN A 88 -30.15 22.22 -5.36
C ASN A 88 -29.24 23.26 -4.68
N GLU A 89 -28.52 24.07 -5.45
CA GLU A 89 -27.60 25.09 -4.92
C GLU A 89 -28.28 26.14 -4.01
N ASP A 90 -29.60 26.32 -4.17
CA ASP A 90 -30.40 27.29 -3.41
C ASP A 90 -30.59 26.91 -1.92
N LYS A 91 -30.27 25.66 -1.53
CA LYS A 91 -30.50 25.15 -0.17
C LYS A 91 -29.20 25.16 0.64
N PRO A 92 -29.02 26.09 1.61
CA PRO A 92 -27.76 26.23 2.34
C PRO A 92 -27.39 25.03 3.21
N THR A 93 -28.38 24.30 3.74
CA THR A 93 -28.14 23.13 4.63
C THR A 93 -27.93 21.82 3.88
N LEU A 94 -28.21 21.78 2.57
CA LEU A 94 -28.22 20.55 1.78
C LEU A 94 -26.89 19.80 1.86
N VAL A 95 -25.77 20.54 1.80
CA VAL A 95 -24.43 19.96 1.87
C VAL A 95 -24.25 19.21 3.19
N GLN A 96 -24.58 19.84 4.31
CA GLN A 96 -24.47 19.24 5.64
C GLN A 96 -25.37 18.00 5.80
N ASP A 97 -26.57 18.03 5.23
CA ASP A 97 -27.57 16.98 5.37
C ASP A 97 -27.29 15.76 4.48
N ARG A 98 -26.76 16.00 3.27
CA ARG A 98 -26.53 14.96 2.26
C ARG A 98 -25.09 14.47 2.17
N PHE A 99 -24.16 15.05 2.93
CA PHE A 99 -22.76 14.65 2.89
C PHE A 99 -22.57 13.18 3.31
N PRO A 100 -22.02 12.32 2.44
CA PRO A 100 -22.04 10.87 2.64
C PRO A 100 -21.02 10.34 3.67
N PHE A 101 -20.05 11.16 4.09
CA PHE A 101 -18.96 10.73 4.97
C PHE A 101 -19.01 11.39 6.35
N LYS A 102 -20.18 11.86 6.79
CA LYS A 102 -20.34 12.64 8.02
C LYS A 102 -19.82 11.90 9.26
N GLU A 103 -20.20 10.63 9.41
CA GLU A 103 -19.78 9.80 10.54
C GLU A 103 -18.26 9.57 10.58
N PHE A 104 -17.61 9.45 9.43
CA PHE A 104 -16.16 9.32 9.36
C PHE A 104 -15.42 10.56 9.89
N PHE A 105 -15.98 11.75 9.68
CA PHE A 105 -15.39 13.01 10.12
C PHE A 105 -15.94 13.51 11.47
N SER A 106 -16.72 12.70 12.18
CA SER A 106 -17.28 13.08 13.50
C SER A 106 -16.22 13.31 14.58
N ASN A 107 -15.03 12.72 14.42
CA ASN A 107 -13.91 12.84 15.36
C ASN A 107 -13.18 14.21 15.29
N THR A 108 -13.57 15.12 14.41
CA THR A 108 -12.94 16.43 14.33
C THR A 108 -13.37 17.33 15.50
N PRO A 109 -12.43 18.06 16.14
CA PRO A 109 -12.75 18.88 17.31
C PRO A 109 -13.71 20.04 17.02
N GLN A 110 -13.83 20.42 15.74
CA GLN A 110 -14.78 21.43 15.29
C GLN A 110 -15.76 20.81 14.28
N PRO A 111 -17.02 21.28 14.24
CA PRO A 111 -17.98 20.85 13.24
C PRO A 111 -17.46 21.17 11.83
N VAL A 112 -17.43 20.17 10.95
CA VAL A 112 -16.98 20.33 9.56
C VAL A 112 -17.88 21.30 8.78
N PHE A 113 -19.18 21.26 9.06
CA PHE A 113 -20.19 22.06 8.37
C PHE A 113 -20.86 23.03 9.31
N THR A 114 -21.18 24.21 8.78
CA THR A 114 -21.81 25.28 9.55
C THR A 114 -23.29 25.47 9.21
N GLY A 115 -23.77 24.96 8.08
CA GLY A 115 -25.17 25.06 7.63
C GLY A 115 -25.59 26.46 7.18
N GLN A 116 -24.66 27.43 7.20
CA GLN A 116 -24.94 28.84 6.95
C GLN A 116 -24.84 29.23 5.47
N SER A 117 -23.99 28.54 4.71
CA SER A 117 -23.73 28.88 3.31
C SER A 117 -23.38 27.62 2.53
N PHE A 118 -24.13 27.38 1.45
CA PHE A 118 -23.88 26.28 0.53
C PHE A 118 -22.44 26.29 0.03
N GLU A 119 -21.93 27.45 -0.41
CA GLU A 119 -20.57 27.57 -0.96
C GLU A 119 -19.49 27.24 0.09
N LYS A 120 -19.67 27.72 1.32
CA LYS A 120 -18.73 27.45 2.42
C LYS A 120 -18.70 25.98 2.79
N ASP A 121 -19.87 25.37 2.95
CA ASP A 121 -19.97 23.97 3.31
C ASP A 121 -19.53 23.06 2.15
N MET A 122 -19.80 23.44 0.89
CA MET A 122 -19.31 22.73 -0.29
C MET A 122 -17.78 22.78 -0.39
N ARG A 123 -17.13 23.91 -0.03
CA ARG A 123 -15.67 23.97 0.09
C ARG A 123 -15.14 23.01 1.16
N ALA A 124 -15.80 22.95 2.32
CA ALA A 124 -15.44 22.01 3.38
C ALA A 124 -15.59 20.54 2.92
N ALA A 125 -16.71 20.20 2.26
CA ALA A 125 -16.97 18.87 1.71
C ALA A 125 -15.90 18.44 0.70
N LYS A 126 -15.51 19.34 -0.21
CA LYS A 126 -14.40 19.11 -1.16
C LYS A 126 -13.06 18.91 -0.45
N GLY A 127 -12.83 19.61 0.66
CA GLY A 127 -11.65 19.42 1.52
C GLY A 127 -11.61 18.02 2.16
N CYS A 128 -12.73 17.59 2.75
CA CYS A 128 -12.88 16.23 3.27
C CYS A 128 -12.65 15.16 2.19
N PHE A 129 -13.24 15.34 1.01
CA PHE A 129 -13.04 14.40 -0.10
C PHE A 129 -11.57 14.36 -0.58
N ARG A 130 -10.87 15.51 -0.57
CA ARG A 130 -9.43 15.55 -0.88
C ARG A 130 -8.62 14.75 0.13
N HIS A 131 -8.95 14.84 1.41
CA HIS A 131 -8.30 14.04 2.46
C HIS A 131 -8.45 12.54 2.19
N LEU A 132 -9.68 12.08 1.88
CA LEU A 132 -9.93 10.69 1.49
C LEU A 132 -9.11 10.31 0.25
N LYS A 133 -9.09 11.17 -0.78
CA LYS A 133 -8.31 10.92 -2.00
C LYS A 133 -6.82 10.74 -1.70
N THR A 134 -6.24 11.60 -0.86
CA THR A 134 -4.83 11.47 -0.44
C THR A 134 -4.58 10.15 0.29
N MET A 135 -5.47 9.75 1.20
CA MET A 135 -5.37 8.48 1.92
C MET A 135 -5.32 7.28 0.96
N PHE A 136 -6.22 7.22 -0.02
CA PHE A 136 -6.23 6.12 -1.01
C PHE A 136 -5.06 6.18 -2.00
N GLN A 137 -4.57 7.38 -2.34
CA GLN A 137 -3.36 7.54 -3.14
C GLN A 137 -2.12 7.02 -2.41
N GLU A 138 -1.96 7.32 -1.11
CA GLU A 138 -0.88 6.78 -0.30
C GLU A 138 -0.96 5.23 -0.19
N LEU A 139 -2.17 4.67 -0.15
CA LEU A 139 -2.40 3.22 -0.17
C LEU A 139 -1.98 2.56 -1.49
N GLU A 140 -2.24 3.21 -2.63
CA GLU A 140 -1.82 2.71 -3.95
C GLU A 140 -0.30 2.80 -4.11
N GLU A 141 0.32 3.88 -3.63
CA GLU A 141 1.77 3.93 -3.49
C GLU A 141 2.27 2.75 -2.65
N CYS A 142 1.54 2.40 -1.57
CA CYS A 142 1.92 1.27 -0.74
C CYS A 142 1.95 -0.07 -1.47
N ARG A 143 0.94 -0.32 -2.30
CA ARG A 143 0.84 -1.49 -3.16
C ARG A 143 2.02 -1.61 -4.12
N ALA A 144 2.44 -0.50 -4.72
CA ALA A 144 3.53 -0.50 -5.70
C ALA A 144 4.84 -1.04 -5.09
N PHE A 145 5.18 -0.66 -3.85
CA PHE A 145 6.39 -1.23 -3.23
C PHE A 145 6.21 -2.68 -2.76
N GLU A 146 5.01 -3.12 -2.39
CA GLU A 146 4.77 -4.55 -2.10
C GLU A 146 5.10 -5.43 -3.32
N LEU A 147 4.63 -5.00 -4.50
CA LEU A 147 4.90 -5.68 -5.77
C LEU A 147 6.40 -5.68 -6.11
N LEU A 148 7.07 -4.55 -5.91
CA LEU A 148 8.52 -4.42 -6.14
C LEU A 148 9.33 -5.28 -5.18
N LYS A 149 8.96 -5.34 -3.89
CA LYS A 149 9.61 -6.20 -2.90
C LYS A 149 9.43 -7.68 -3.26
N SER A 150 8.20 -8.10 -3.58
CA SER A 150 7.93 -9.49 -3.98
C SER A 150 8.75 -9.88 -5.21
N THR A 151 8.90 -8.99 -6.18
CA THR A 151 9.70 -9.23 -7.38
C THR A 151 11.20 -9.33 -7.07
N ALA A 152 11.73 -8.43 -6.23
CA ALA A 152 13.12 -8.46 -5.80
C ALA A 152 13.46 -9.72 -4.98
N ASP A 153 12.57 -10.13 -4.08
CA ASP A 153 12.75 -11.36 -3.27
C ASP A 153 12.68 -12.61 -4.15
N ARG A 154 11.82 -12.64 -5.18
CA ARG A 154 11.78 -13.73 -6.16
C ARG A 154 13.05 -13.82 -7.02
N SER A 155 13.64 -12.69 -7.39
CA SER A 155 14.91 -12.67 -8.14
C SER A 155 16.13 -13.13 -7.33
N LYS A 156 16.01 -13.17 -5.99
CA LYS A 156 17.05 -13.63 -5.05
C LYS A 156 16.89 -15.09 -4.63
N LEU A 157 15.82 -15.77 -5.04
CA LEU A 157 15.78 -17.22 -4.96
C LEU A 157 16.91 -17.73 -5.85
N PRO A 158 17.89 -18.48 -5.31
CA PRO A 158 18.84 -19.18 -6.15
C PRO A 158 18.04 -19.96 -7.20
N ASN A 159 18.46 -19.91 -8.45
CA ASN A 159 17.92 -20.76 -9.51
C ASN A 159 18.24 -22.23 -9.18
N ASP A 160 17.59 -22.79 -8.17
CA ASP A 160 17.70 -24.18 -7.79
C ASP A 160 16.58 -24.94 -8.51
N LYS A 161 16.67 -24.89 -9.84
CA LYS A 161 15.93 -25.79 -10.72
C LYS A 161 16.91 -26.45 -11.67
N THR A 162 17.27 -27.66 -11.24
CA THR A 162 17.44 -28.85 -12.07
C THR A 162 18.57 -28.79 -13.12
N GLY A 163 19.79 -29.06 -12.65
CA GLY A 163 20.79 -29.76 -13.45
C GLY A 163 20.29 -31.19 -13.71
N LYS A 164 19.78 -31.39 -14.92
CA LYS A 164 19.26 -32.65 -15.47
C LYS A 164 20.43 -33.56 -15.86
N ASP A 165 20.25 -34.87 -15.67
CA ASP A 165 21.07 -35.96 -16.18
C ASP A 165 21.63 -35.73 -17.58
N SER A 166 22.89 -36.16 -17.82
CA SER A 166 23.32 -37.11 -18.87
C SER A 166 24.73 -36.82 -19.38
N GLY A 167 25.59 -37.85 -19.43
CA GLY A 167 26.70 -37.89 -20.39
C GLY A 167 28.01 -38.45 -19.84
N ASN A 168 28.28 -39.71 -20.18
CA ASN A 168 29.60 -40.35 -20.23
C ASN A 168 30.73 -39.40 -20.64
N ASP A 169 31.90 -39.54 -20.03
CA ASP A 169 33.09 -39.96 -20.79
C ASP A 169 34.17 -40.54 -19.87
N LEU A 170 34.58 -41.76 -20.23
CA LEU A 170 35.74 -42.49 -19.71
C LEU A 170 37.02 -41.75 -20.12
N HIS A 171 37.92 -41.49 -19.17
CA HIS A 171 39.34 -41.42 -19.51
C HIS A 171 40.24 -42.00 -18.40
N THR A 172 40.76 -43.19 -18.72
CA THR A 172 42.12 -43.70 -18.44
C THR A 172 42.64 -43.68 -17.00
N CYS A 173 42.62 -44.85 -16.36
CA CYS A 173 43.56 -45.22 -15.31
C CYS A 173 44.39 -46.42 -15.82
N SER A 174 45.69 -46.22 -16.00
CA SER A 174 46.67 -47.27 -16.34
C SER A 174 47.36 -47.79 -15.08
N SER A 175 47.90 -49.01 -15.22
CA SER A 175 48.84 -49.73 -14.33
C SER A 175 48.19 -50.47 -13.16
N GLU A 176 48.54 -51.71 -12.79
CA GLU A 176 49.56 -52.70 -13.17
C GLU A 176 49.04 -54.05 -12.61
N GLU A 177 48.91 -55.11 -13.41
CA GLU A 177 49.86 -56.23 -13.56
C GLU A 177 49.73 -57.37 -12.52
N LYS A 178 49.56 -58.59 -13.06
CA LYS A 178 50.11 -59.91 -12.64
C LYS A 178 49.10 -61.00 -12.22
N GLY A 179 49.15 -62.12 -12.96
CA GLY A 179 48.80 -63.46 -12.47
C GLY A 179 48.02 -64.33 -13.46
N LEU A 180 48.73 -65.00 -14.37
CA LEU A 180 48.23 -66.03 -15.31
C LEU A 180 47.73 -67.33 -14.58
N PRO A 181 47.10 -68.29 -15.29
CA PRO A 181 46.08 -69.27 -14.84
C PRO A 181 46.71 -70.69 -14.80
N PRO A 182 46.05 -71.86 -15.08
CA PRO A 182 44.64 -72.24 -15.34
C PRO A 182 44.18 -73.49 -14.55
N VAL A 183 42.92 -73.96 -14.64
CA VAL A 183 42.39 -75.10 -15.45
C VAL A 183 41.23 -75.65 -14.57
N GLY A 184 40.07 -76.11 -15.00
CA GLY A 184 39.48 -76.47 -16.29
C GLY A 184 38.25 -77.35 -16.04
N PHE A 185 37.43 -77.52 -17.08
CA PHE A 185 36.28 -78.42 -17.26
C PHE A 185 35.11 -78.37 -16.28
#